data_AF-A0A3N5M156-F1
#
_entry.id   AF-A0A3N5M156-F1
#
_cell.length_a   1.000
_cell.length_b   1.000
_cell.length_c   1.000
_cell.angle_alpha   90.00
_cell.angle_beta   90.00
_cell.angle_gamma   90.00
#
_symmetry.space_group_name_H-M   'P 1'
#
loop_
_entity.id
_entity.type
_entity.pdbx_description
1 polymer ?
#
loop_
_entity_poly.entity_id
_entity_poly.type
_entity_poly.pdbx_seq_one_letter_code
_entity_poly.pdbx_strand_id
1 'polypeptide(L)'
;KPAVAAACEMLGFDPLYVANEGKLLAIVAAQDAEKTLQAMRQSRYGIDAVIIGEVADAPQGRVLMRTAFGSTRVVDVLAGEMLPRIC
;
A
#
# COMPACT_ATOMS: atom_id res chain seq x y z
N LYS A 1 -10.89 2.55 -1.87
CA LYS A 1 -12.11 3.39 -1.96
C LYS A 1 -12.84 3.07 -3.25
N PRO A 2 -14.18 2.89 -3.27
CA PRO A 2 -14.91 2.45 -4.46
C PRO A 2 -14.69 3.32 -5.70
N ALA A 3 -14.76 4.65 -5.55
CA ALA A 3 -14.55 5.58 -6.66
C ALA A 3 -13.12 5.50 -7.26
N VAL A 4 -12.10 5.29 -6.42
CA VAL A 4 -10.71 5.13 -6.88
C VAL A 4 -10.55 3.82 -7.64
N ALA A 5 -11.12 2.73 -7.11
CA ALA A 5 -11.07 1.43 -7.78
C ALA A 5 -11.73 1.47 -9.16
N ALA A 6 -12.92 2.07 -9.25
CA ALA A 6 -13.63 2.24 -10.53
C ALA A 6 -12.84 3.10 -11.52
N ALA A 7 -12.28 4.22 -11.09
CA ALA A 7 -11.46 5.08 -11.96
C ALA A 7 -10.20 4.35 -12.47
N CYS A 8 -9.49 3.65 -11.59
CA CYS A 8 -8.33 2.84 -11.95
C CYS A 8 -8.68 1.73 -12.94
N GLU A 9 -9.80 1.03 -12.72
CA GLU A 9 -10.28 0.00 -13.65
C GLU A 9 -10.60 0.58 -15.04
N MET A 10 -11.33 1.69 -15.09
CA MET A 10 -11.68 2.36 -16.34
C MET A 10 -10.45 2.87 -17.12
N LEU A 11 -9.42 3.33 -16.41
CA LEU A 11 -8.22 3.92 -17.00
C LEU A 11 -7.07 2.92 -17.22
N GLY A 12 -7.23 1.67 -16.77
CA GLY A 12 -6.19 0.65 -16.87
C GLY A 12 -5.00 0.88 -15.92
N PHE A 13 -5.22 1.56 -14.79
CA PHE A 13 -4.19 1.79 -13.78
C PHE A 13 -4.31 0.80 -12.62
N ASP A 14 -3.16 0.39 -12.07
CA ASP A 14 -3.11 -0.30 -10.78
C ASP A 14 -2.94 0.75 -9.68
N PRO A 15 -3.87 0.86 -8.71
CA PRO A 15 -3.83 1.87 -7.65
C PRO A 15 -2.60 1.78 -6.75
N LEU A 16 -1.88 0.66 -6.73
CA LEU A 16 -0.62 0.53 -5.99
C LEU A 16 0.50 1.41 -6.53
N TYR A 17 0.39 1.85 -7.78
CA TYR A 17 1.44 2.58 -8.51
C TYR A 17 1.10 4.05 -8.76
N VAL A 18 -0.05 4.51 -8.29
CA VAL A 18 -0.47 5.91 -8.41
C VAL A 18 0.05 6.70 -7.20
N ALA A 19 0.59 7.89 -7.44
CA ALA A 19 1.14 8.75 -6.40
C ALA A 19 0.10 9.09 -5.32
N ASN A 20 0.56 9.20 -4.07
CA ASN A 20 -0.25 9.63 -2.93
C ASN A 20 0.43 10.86 -2.28
N GLU A 21 -0.28 11.98 -2.13
CA GLU A 21 0.26 13.24 -1.55
C GLU A 21 -0.15 13.48 -0.08
N GLY A 22 -0.56 12.44 0.63
CA GLY A 22 -1.05 12.57 2.01
C GLY A 22 -1.12 11.26 2.74
N LYS A 23 -0.24 10.32 2.40
CA LYS A 23 -0.17 8.97 2.97
C LYS A 23 1.22 8.68 3.48
N LEU A 24 1.28 7.81 4.47
CA LEU A 24 2.49 7.33 5.10
C LEU A 24 2.50 5.81 5.02
N LEU A 25 3.68 5.24 4.74
CA LEU A 25 3.98 3.85 5.03
C LEU A 25 4.93 3.81 6.24
N ALA A 26 4.64 2.96 7.22
CA ALA A 26 5.48 2.78 8.40
C ALA A 26 5.83 1.30 8.57
N ILE A 27 7.11 1.03 8.82
CA ILE A 27 7.62 -0.28 9.22
C ILE A 27 7.99 -0.15 10.68
N VAL A 28 7.40 -0.99 11.53
CA VAL A 28 7.58 -0.95 12.99
C VAL A 28 7.89 -2.34 13.52
N ALA A 29 8.42 -2.42 14.74
CA ALA A 29 8.60 -3.69 15.42
C ALA A 29 7.23 -4.37 15.64
N ALA A 30 7.20 -5.70 15.53
CA ALA A 30 5.95 -6.46 15.57
C ALA A 30 5.14 -6.22 16.86
N GLN A 31 5.83 -6.11 18.00
CA GLN A 31 5.20 -5.82 19.30
C GLN A 31 4.55 -4.43 19.39
N ASP A 32 4.97 -3.48 18.54
CA ASP A 32 4.49 -2.10 18.53
C ASP A 32 3.43 -1.84 17.45
N ALA A 33 3.12 -2.84 16.61
CA ALA A 33 2.26 -2.68 15.44
C ALA A 33 0.86 -2.15 15.81
N GLU A 34 0.20 -2.79 16.78
CA GLU A 34 -1.16 -2.41 17.18
C GLU A 34 -1.19 -1.06 17.90
N LYS A 35 -0.22 -0.79 18.78
CA LYS A 35 -0.07 0.50 19.46
C LYS A 35 0.13 1.64 18.45
N THR A 36 0.98 1.41 17.45
CA THR A 36 1.24 2.38 16.39
C THR A 36 -0.02 2.62 15.55
N LEU A 37 -0.71 1.55 15.16
CA LEU A 37 -1.96 1.63 14.40
C LEU A 37 -3.02 2.46 15.14
N GLN A 38 -3.19 2.23 16.44
CA GLN A 38 -4.12 2.98 17.28
C GLN A 38 -3.74 4.47 17.34
N ALA A 39 -2.47 4.79 17.52
CA ALA A 39 -2.00 6.17 17.51
C ALA A 39 -2.24 6.85 16.14
N MET A 40 -2.02 6.14 15.03
CA MET A 40 -2.30 6.67 13.69
C MET A 40 -3.79 6.98 13.50
N ARG A 41 -4.68 6.09 13.96
CA ARG A 41 -6.14 6.26 13.84
C ARG A 41 -6.70 7.41 14.67
N GLN A 42 -5.97 7.89 15.68
CA GLN A 42 -6.34 9.10 16.43
C GLN A 42 -6.10 10.40 15.64
N SER A 43 -5.31 10.35 14.56
CA SER A 43 -5.15 11.49 13.64
C SER A 43 -6.28 11.53 12.63
N ARG A 44 -6.77 12.74 12.30
CA ARG A 44 -7.76 12.95 11.24
C ARG A 44 -7.35 12.35 9.89
N TYR A 45 -6.05 12.25 9.63
CA TYR A 45 -5.50 11.71 8.39
C TYR A 45 -5.27 10.20 8.40
N GLY A 46 -5.24 9.60 9.60
CA GLY A 46 -4.94 8.18 9.79
C GLY A 46 -6.15 7.33 10.13
N ILE A 47 -7.38 7.86 10.03
CA ILE A 47 -8.61 7.12 10.36
C ILE A 47 -8.74 5.79 9.58
N ASP A 48 -8.26 5.77 8.33
CA ASP A 48 -8.24 4.60 7.46
C ASP A 48 -6.93 3.78 7.55
N ALA A 49 -6.06 4.07 8.53
CA ALA A 49 -4.80 3.33 8.70
C ALA A 49 -5.09 1.85 8.99
N VAL A 50 -4.27 0.97 8.43
CA VAL A 50 -4.38 -0.48 8.53
C VAL A 50 -3.00 -1.11 8.44
N ILE A 51 -2.82 -2.26 9.11
CA ILE A 51 -1.66 -3.12 8.90
C ILE A 51 -1.89 -3.87 7.59
N ILE A 52 -0.93 -3.78 6.66
CA ILE A 52 -1.05 -4.35 5.30
C ILE A 52 -0.11 -5.52 5.04
N GLY A 53 0.73 -5.91 6.00
CA GLY A 53 1.67 -7.02 5.85
C GLY A 53 2.72 -7.04 6.96
N GLU A 54 3.74 -7.87 6.73
CA GLU A 54 4.87 -8.08 7.63
C GLU A 54 6.17 -8.21 6.83
N VAL A 55 7.30 -7.96 7.49
CA VAL A 55 8.62 -8.22 6.91
C VAL A 55 9.01 -9.66 7.23
N ALA A 56 9.34 -10.42 6.20
CA ALA A 56 9.83 -11.80 6.33
C ALA A 56 11.29 -11.90 5.92
N ASP A 57 12.02 -12.87 6.48
CA ASP A 57 13.44 -13.08 6.18
C ASP A 57 13.71 -13.52 4.74
N ALA A 58 12.71 -14.13 4.08
CA ALA A 58 12.80 -14.62 2.72
C ALA A 58 11.44 -14.61 2.00
N PRO A 59 11.42 -14.44 0.66
CA PRO A 59 12.57 -14.08 -0.18
C PRO A 59 12.97 -12.60 0.00
N GLN A 60 14.28 -12.35 0.08
CA GLN A 60 14.81 -10.99 0.25
C GLN A 60 14.62 -10.14 -1.02
N GLY A 61 14.47 -8.83 -0.85
CA GLY A 61 14.38 -7.89 -1.98
C GLY A 61 13.12 -8.04 -2.85
N ARG A 62 12.03 -8.53 -2.26
CA ARG A 62 10.74 -8.73 -2.92
C ARG A 62 9.61 -8.24 -2.04
N VAL A 63 8.59 -7.65 -2.67
CA VAL A 63 7.30 -7.37 -2.05
C VAL A 63 6.30 -8.37 -2.62
N LEU A 64 5.73 -9.20 -1.76
CA LEU A 64 4.76 -10.22 -2.12
C LEU A 64 3.38 -9.80 -1.62
N MET A 65 2.40 -9.79 -2.53
CA MET A 65 1.02 -9.44 -2.20
C MET A 65 0.12 -10.66 -2.39
N ARG A 66 -0.60 -11.02 -1.33
CA ARG A 66 -1.70 -11.99 -1.41
C ARG A 66 -2.91 -11.35 -2.07
N THR A 67 -3.38 -11.95 -3.16
CA THR A 67 -4.56 -11.50 -3.90
C THR A 67 -5.84 -11.92 -3.19
N ALA A 68 -6.97 -11.33 -3.60
CA ALA A 68 -8.30 -11.72 -3.08
C ALA A 68 -8.65 -13.19 -3.39
N PHE A 69 -8.01 -13.80 -4.40
CA PHE A 69 -8.19 -15.20 -4.78
C PHE A 69 -7.25 -16.15 -4.00
N GLY A 70 -6.46 -15.63 -3.06
CA GLY A 70 -5.54 -16.42 -2.24
C GLY A 70 -4.19 -16.73 -2.89
N SER A 71 -3.99 -16.36 -4.17
CA SER A 71 -2.69 -16.46 -4.83
C SER A 71 -1.73 -15.36 -4.36
N THR A 72 -0.44 -15.52 -4.62
CA THR A 72 0.57 -14.50 -4.34
C THR A 72 1.13 -13.95 -5.65
N ARG A 73 1.24 -12.62 -5.75
CA ARG A 73 1.95 -11.94 -6.85
C ARG A 73 3.10 -11.08 -6.32
N VAL A 74 4.11 -10.85 -7.15
CA VAL A 74 5.16 -9.87 -6.87
C VAL A 74 4.61 -8.48 -7.17
N VAL A 75 4.87 -7.53 -6.27
CA VAL A 75 4.71 -6.09 -6.51
C VAL A 75 6.06 -5.57 -6.96
N ASP A 76 6.22 -5.41 -8.27
CA ASP A 76 7.48 -4.98 -8.88
C ASP A 76 7.67 -3.46 -8.81
N VAL A 77 8.92 -3.02 -8.89
CA VAL A 77 9.21 -1.59 -9.07
C VAL A 77 8.82 -1.21 -10.50
N LEU A 78 8.09 -0.11 -10.67
CA LEU A 78 7.73 0.40 -11.99
C LEU A 78 8.99 0.73 -12.81
N ALA A 79 8.99 0.32 -14.07
CA ALA A 79 9.95 0.80 -15.05
C ALA A 79 9.50 2.18 -15.57
N GLY A 80 9.87 3.25 -14.85
CA GLY A 80 9.55 4.64 -15.21
C GLY A 80 8.28 5.18 -14.56
N GLU A 81 7.83 6.35 -15.04
CA GLU A 81 6.68 7.09 -14.50
C GLU A 81 5.39 6.75 -15.28
N MET A 82 4.30 6.45 -14.57
CA MET A 82 3.01 6.08 -15.19
C MET A 82 2.24 7.29 -15.73
N LEU A 83 2.32 8.43 -15.04
CA LEU A 83 1.53 9.63 -15.32
C LEU A 83 2.45 10.85 -15.36
N PRO A 84 2.63 11.51 -16.51
CA PRO A 84 3.52 12.66 -16.58
C PRO A 84 2.96 13.82 -15.75
N ARG A 85 3.83 14.43 -14.95
CA ARG A 85 3.51 15.58 -14.07
C ARG A 85 2.42 15.26 -13.03
N ILE A 86 2.50 14.07 -12.44
CA ILE A 86 1.56 13.67 -11.38
C ILE A 86 1.78 14.42 -10.06
N CYS A 87 2.96 15.05 -9.87
CA CYS A 87 3.31 15.93 -8.76
C CYS A 87 4.51 16.83 -9.11
#